data_AF-A0A6A6EJV4-F1
#
_entry.id   AF-A0A6A6EJV4-F1
#
_cell.length_a   1.000
_cell.length_b   1.000
_cell.length_c   1.000
_cell.angle_alpha   90.00
_cell.angle_beta   90.00
_cell.angle_gamma   90.00
#
_symmetry.space_group_name_H-M   'P 1'
#
loop_
_entity.id
_entity.type
_entity.pdbx_description
1 polymer ?
#
loop_
_entity_poly.entity_id
_entity_poly.type
_entity_poly.pdbx_seq_one_letter_code
_entity_poly.pdbx_strand_id
1 'polypeptide(L)'
;MATMMDDALSYAMLAIEMNRPSRWRDNNDEWKRAFSEGKDAEEVLKGYMVTANLNIRYFRPVVCPGIVGIEVGVVEDSGMKMKLRAVMKDGEGKALAQADGLWVRLGEAKL
;
A
#
# COMPACT_ATOMS: atom_id res chain seq x y z
N MET A 1 -10.93 5.74 4.19
CA MET A 1 -11.96 4.68 4.02
C MET A 1 -11.20 3.38 3.96
N ALA A 2 -10.88 2.78 5.11
CA ALA A 2 -9.96 1.65 5.17
C ALA A 2 -10.70 0.34 4.90
N THR A 3 -10.32 -0.33 3.81
CA THR A 3 -10.63 -1.76 3.61
C THR A 3 -9.37 -2.55 3.93
N MET A 4 -9.48 -3.79 4.41
CA MET A 4 -8.30 -4.62 4.73
C MET A 4 -7.28 -4.72 3.58
N MET A 5 -7.76 -4.61 2.33
CA MET A 5 -6.90 -4.59 1.14
C MET A 5 -6.09 -3.30 1.03
N ASP A 6 -6.71 -2.15 1.30
CA ASP A 6 -6.07 -0.83 1.22
C ASP A 6 -4.99 -0.68 2.30
N ASP A 7 -5.25 -1.19 3.51
CA ASP A 7 -4.27 -1.22 4.61
C ASP A 7 -3.07 -2.08 4.24
N ALA A 8 -3.30 -3.30 3.72
CA ALA A 8 -2.22 -4.20 3.31
C ALA A 8 -1.34 -3.59 2.22
N LEU A 9 -1.95 -2.92 1.24
CA LEU A 9 -1.25 -2.19 0.19
C LEU A 9 -0.44 -1.01 0.78
N SER A 10 -1.00 -0.29 1.76
CA SER A 10 -0.34 0.83 2.43
C SER A 10 0.89 0.41 3.22
N TYR A 11 0.81 -0.70 3.95
CA TYR A 11 1.99 -1.26 4.63
C TYR A 11 3.07 -1.71 3.64
N ALA A 12 2.69 -2.29 2.50
CA ALA A 12 3.64 -2.65 1.47
C ALA A 12 4.34 -1.42 0.87
N MET A 13 3.59 -0.35 0.56
CA MET A 13 4.17 0.92 0.10
C MET A 13 5.19 1.47 1.10
N LEU A 14 4.81 1.52 2.38
CA LEU A 14 5.68 2.00 3.44
C LEU A 14 6.96 1.16 3.55
N ALA A 15 6.84 -0.17 3.54
CA ALA A 15 7.99 -1.07 3.59
C ALA A 15 8.95 -0.89 2.41
N ILE A 16 8.42 -0.61 1.21
CA ILE A 16 9.24 -0.34 0.02
C ILE A 16 10.00 0.98 0.18
N GLU A 17 9.32 2.05 0.58
CA GLU A 17 9.95 3.36 0.79
C GLU A 17 10.97 3.36 1.94
N MET A 18 10.77 2.54 2.97
CA MET A 18 11.75 2.36 4.05
C MET A 18 13.06 1.74 3.57
N ASN A 19 12.99 0.77 2.67
CA ASN A 19 14.16 0.04 2.18
C ASN A 19 14.83 0.74 0.98
N ARG A 20 14.08 1.55 0.25
CA ARG A 20 14.55 2.26 -0.95
C ARG A 20 13.95 3.67 -0.96
N PRO A 21 14.50 4.60 -0.13
CA PRO A 21 13.99 5.96 -0.09
C PRO A 21 14.04 6.57 -1.48
N SER A 22 12.88 7.01 -1.96
CA SER A 22 12.77 7.62 -3.28
C SER A 22 13.57 8.92 -3.36
N ARG A 23 14.29 9.13 -4.47
CA ARG A 23 15.15 10.29 -4.74
C ARG A 23 14.38 11.62 -4.88
N TRP A 24 13.05 11.56 -4.82
CA TRP A 24 12.11 12.66 -5.00
C TRP A 24 11.67 13.29 -3.68
N ARG A 25 12.25 12.83 -2.56
CA ARG A 25 11.93 13.24 -1.20
C ARG A 25 13.15 13.91 -0.61
N ASP A 26 13.00 15.13 -0.10
CA ASP A 26 13.99 15.69 0.82
C ASP A 26 14.07 14.79 2.05
N ASN A 27 15.29 14.63 2.59
CA ASN A 27 15.65 13.77 3.72
C ASN A 27 14.98 14.20 5.04
N ASN A 28 13.65 14.36 5.07
CA ASN A 28 12.96 14.76 6.28
C ASN A 28 12.62 13.51 7.11
N ASP A 29 13.22 13.41 8.29
CA ASP A 29 13.06 12.30 9.24
C ASP A 29 11.66 12.22 9.88
N GLU A 30 10.77 13.18 9.57
CA GLU A 30 9.41 13.29 10.10
C GLU A 30 8.57 12.02 9.93
N TRP A 31 8.68 11.32 8.79
CA TRP A 31 7.89 10.12 8.54
C TRP A 31 8.46 8.88 9.27
N LYS A 32 9.79 8.80 9.43
CA LYS A 32 10.42 7.76 10.27
C LYS A 32 10.01 7.96 11.72
N ARG A 33 9.96 9.21 12.16
CA ARG A 33 9.46 9.60 13.47
C ARG A 33 7.98 9.23 13.62
N ALA A 34 7.14 9.61 12.67
CA ALA A 34 5.72 9.26 12.64
C ALA A 34 5.50 7.74 12.75
N PHE A 35 6.26 6.95 11.97
CA PHE A 35 6.21 5.50 12.06
C PHE A 35 6.69 4.98 13.41
N SER A 36 7.78 5.51 13.96
CA SER A 36 8.30 5.12 15.29
C SER A 36 7.37 5.51 16.44
N GLU A 37 6.55 6.55 16.25
CA GLU A 37 5.50 6.98 17.18
C GLU A 37 4.24 6.10 17.06
N GLY A 38 4.25 5.09 16.19
CA GLY A 38 3.15 4.13 16.02
C GLY A 38 1.99 4.67 15.19
N LYS A 39 2.21 5.70 14.37
CA LYS A 39 1.19 6.21 13.46
C LYS A 39 0.90 5.21 12.35
N ASP A 40 -0.35 5.24 11.88
CA ASP A 40 -0.81 4.36 10.82
C ASP A 40 -0.10 4.63 9.48
N ALA A 41 0.01 3.60 8.63
CA ALA A 41 0.67 3.70 7.33
C ALA A 41 0.03 4.76 6.43
N GLU A 42 -1.30 4.92 6.45
CA GLU A 42 -2.01 5.95 5.68
C GLU A 42 -1.59 7.35 6.13
N GLU A 43 -1.45 7.57 7.44
CA GLU A 43 -1.02 8.86 7.99
C GLU A 43 0.44 9.18 7.63
N VAL A 44 1.32 8.17 7.67
CA VAL A 44 2.74 8.31 7.32
C VAL A 44 2.92 8.61 5.82
N LEU A 45 2.08 8.03 4.96
CA LEU A 45 2.14 8.20 3.50
C LEU A 45 1.38 9.45 3.01
N LYS A 46 0.56 10.07 3.86
CA LYS A 46 -0.23 11.25 3.51
C LYS A 46 0.66 12.39 3.02
N GLY A 47 0.32 12.93 1.85
CA GLY A 47 1.09 14.00 1.20
C GLY A 47 2.35 13.53 0.45
N TYR A 48 2.72 12.25 0.55
CA TYR A 48 3.87 11.67 -0.16
C TYR A 48 3.45 10.75 -1.30
N MET A 49 2.39 9.97 -1.11
CA MET A 49 1.84 9.11 -2.14
C MET A 49 0.35 9.34 -2.27
N VAL A 50 -0.14 9.29 -3.50
CA VAL A 50 -1.57 9.34 -3.80
C VAL A 50 -1.96 8.16 -4.66
N THR A 51 -3.12 7.59 -4.35
CA THR A 51 -3.74 6.52 -5.14
C THR A 51 -4.21 7.08 -6.47
N ALA A 52 -3.54 6.73 -7.55
CA ALA A 52 -3.94 7.11 -8.91
C ALA A 52 -4.96 6.13 -9.50
N ASN A 53 -4.88 4.86 -9.11
CA ASN A 53 -5.86 3.84 -9.47
C ASN A 53 -5.90 2.74 -8.40
N LEU A 54 -7.10 2.25 -8.09
CA LEU A 54 -7.29 1.04 -7.31
C LEU A 54 -8.41 0.22 -7.94
N ASN A 55 -8.07 -0.94 -8.49
CA ASN A 55 -9.01 -1.86 -9.11
C ASN A 55 -9.10 -3.13 -8.28
N ILE A 56 -10.30 -3.42 -7.76
CA ILE A 56 -10.54 -4.62 -6.94
C ILE A 56 -11.50 -5.55 -7.67
N ARG A 57 -11.10 -6.81 -7.81
CA ARG A 57 -11.91 -7.90 -8.33
C ARG A 57 -12.28 -8.84 -7.20
N TYR A 58 -13.58 -9.00 -6.96
CA TYR A 58 -14.12 -9.93 -5.98
C TYR A 58 -14.48 -11.24 -6.66
N PHE A 59 -13.87 -12.34 -6.21
CA PHE A 59 -14.17 -13.67 -6.74
C PHE A 59 -15.21 -14.38 -5.88
N ARG A 60 -15.14 -14.22 -4.56
CA ARG A 60 -15.96 -14.94 -3.58
C ARG A 60 -16.19 -14.10 -2.32
N PRO A 61 -17.33 -14.28 -1.62
CA PRO A 61 -17.54 -13.64 -0.33
C PRO A 61 -16.62 -14.22 0.75
N VAL A 62 -16.35 -13.43 1.79
CA VAL A 62 -15.66 -13.89 3.01
C VAL A 62 -16.70 -14.58 3.90
N VAL A 63 -16.44 -15.82 4.31
CA VAL A 63 -17.29 -16.55 5.25
C VAL A 63 -16.92 -16.16 6.68
N CYS A 64 -17.92 -15.84 7.51
CA CYS A 64 -17.73 -15.42 8.90
C CYS A 64 -18.31 -16.45 9.88
N PRO A 65 -17.60 -16.80 10.97
CA PRO A 65 -16.22 -16.40 11.27
C PRO A 65 -15.21 -17.09 10.35
N GLY A 66 -14.11 -16.41 10.03
CA GLY A 66 -13.07 -16.92 9.14
C GLY A 66 -11.78 -16.13 9.28
N ILE A 67 -10.68 -16.71 8.79
CA ILE A 67 -9.37 -16.07 8.71
C ILE A 67 -9.08 -15.75 7.25
N VAL A 68 -8.56 -14.56 6.99
CA VAL A 68 -8.07 -14.16 5.68
C VAL A 68 -6.60 -13.72 5.77
N GLY A 69 -5.82 -14.10 4.77
CA GLY A 69 -4.47 -13.59 4.56
C GLY A 69 -4.44 -12.71 3.32
N ILE A 70 -3.66 -11.62 3.36
CA ILE A 70 -3.46 -10.75 2.19
C ILE A 70 -1.98 -10.76 1.86
N GLU A 71 -1.65 -11.20 0.65
CA GLU A 71 -0.30 -11.18 0.12
C GLU A 71 -0.17 -10.01 -0.86
N VAL A 72 0.87 -9.19 -0.70
CA VAL A 72 1.14 -8.05 -1.58
C VAL A 72 2.48 -8.24 -2.29
N GLY A 73 2.49 -8.05 -3.61
CA GLY A 73 3.68 -8.09 -4.45
C GLY A 73 3.87 -6.80 -5.24
N VAL A 74 5.13 -6.44 -5.48
CA VAL A 74 5.50 -5.31 -6.35
C VAL A 74 5.46 -5.77 -7.80
N VAL A 75 4.61 -5.13 -8.60
CA VAL A 75 4.53 -5.38 -10.05
C VAL A 75 5.48 -4.45 -10.79
N GLU A 76 5.52 -3.19 -10.39
CA GLU A 76 6.38 -2.18 -10.98
C GLU A 76 6.75 -1.13 -9.93
N ASP A 77 8.01 -0.72 -9.90
CA ASP A 77 8.46 0.44 -9.15
C ASP A 77 9.37 1.27 -10.04
N SER A 78 8.82 2.32 -10.65
CA SER A 78 9.47 3.12 -11.69
C SER A 78 9.33 4.62 -11.41
N GLY A 79 10.41 5.21 -10.86
CA GLY A 79 10.47 6.65 -10.61
C GLY A 79 9.33 7.16 -9.72
N MET A 80 8.35 7.84 -10.33
CA MET A 80 7.19 8.39 -9.61
C MET A 80 6.04 7.38 -9.44
N LYS A 81 6.09 6.20 -10.06
CA LYS A 81 4.98 5.24 -10.07
C LYS A 81 5.33 3.97 -9.31
N MET A 82 4.40 3.51 -8.49
CA MET A 82 4.46 2.21 -7.84
C MET A 82 3.19 1.44 -8.15
N LYS A 83 3.33 0.25 -8.74
CA LYS A 83 2.24 -0.70 -8.97
C LYS A 83 2.38 -1.88 -8.04
N LEU A 84 1.34 -2.13 -7.27
CA LEU A 84 1.26 -3.27 -6.36
C LEU A 84 0.08 -4.15 -6.75
N ARG A 85 0.24 -5.44 -6.52
CA ARG A 85 -0.84 -6.42 -6.61
C ARG A 85 -1.02 -7.09 -5.27
N ALA A 86 -2.24 -7.08 -4.76
CA ALA A 86 -2.62 -7.79 -3.55
C ALA A 86 -3.59 -8.93 -3.88
N VAL A 87 -3.46 -10.06 -3.20
CA VAL A 87 -4.39 -11.19 -3.28
C VAL A 87 -4.84 -11.56 -1.88
N MET A 88 -6.15 -11.49 -1.64
CA MET A 88 -6.78 -11.97 -0.42
C MET A 88 -7.11 -13.46 -0.58
N LYS A 89 -6.71 -14.27 0.40
CA LYS A 89 -6.96 -15.70 0.47
C LYS A 89 -7.66 -16.08 1.78
N ASP A 90 -8.49 -17.12 1.76
CA ASP A 90 -8.98 -17.73 2.99
C ASP A 90 -7.92 -18.62 3.67
N GLY A 91 -8.27 -19.23 4.80
CA GLY A 91 -7.39 -20.13 5.55
C GLY A 91 -6.96 -21.40 4.79
N GLU A 92 -7.60 -21.73 3.67
CA GLU A 92 -7.22 -22.84 2.78
C GLU A 92 -6.38 -22.36 1.58
N GLY A 93 -6.08 -21.07 1.49
CA GLY A 93 -5.30 -20.47 0.42
C GLY A 93 -6.12 -20.11 -0.83
N LYS A 94 -7.44 -20.20 -0.79
CA LYS A 94 -8.30 -19.91 -1.94
C LYS A 94 -8.49 -18.41 -2.10
N ALA A 95 -8.26 -17.91 -3.32
CA ALA A 95 -8.41 -16.49 -3.62
C ALA A 95 -9.88 -16.03 -3.46
N LEU A 96 -10.06 -14.98 -2.68
CA LEU A 96 -11.34 -14.30 -2.41
C LEU A 96 -11.46 -12.99 -3.19
N ALA A 97 -10.37 -12.22 -3.23
CA ALA A 97 -10.30 -10.97 -3.98
C ALA A 97 -8.86 -10.70 -4.47
N GLN A 98 -8.74 -9.89 -5.51
CA GLN A 98 -7.47 -9.35 -5.99
C GLN A 98 -7.60 -7.84 -6.11
N ALA A 99 -6.57 -7.10 -5.68
CA ALA A 99 -6.44 -5.68 -5.95
C ALA A 99 -5.20 -5.41 -6.81
N ASP A 100 -5.37 -4.60 -7.84
CA ASP A 100 -4.29 -4.00 -8.60
C ASP A 100 -4.33 -2.50 -8.34
N GLY A 101 -3.29 -1.96 -7.70
CA GLY A 101 -3.20 -0.56 -7.36
C GLY A 101 -2.02 0.13 -8.02
N LEU A 102 -2.19 1.42 -8.31
CA LEU A 102 -1.18 2.32 -8.82
C LEU A 102 -1.13 3.55 -7.92
N TRP A 103 0.05 3.81 -7.37
CA TRP A 103 0.35 5.01 -6.59
C TRP A 103 1.35 5.88 -7.30
N VAL A 104 1.18 7.18 -7.10
CA VAL A 104 2.07 8.21 -7.60
C VAL A 104 2.75 8.90 -6.43
N ARG A 105 4.08 8.92 -6.45
CA ARG A 105 4.90 9.70 -5.51
C ARG A 105 4.77 11.17 -5.85
N LEU A 106 4.41 11.97 -4.86
CA LEU A 106 4.45 13.42 -4.95
C LEU A 106 5.88 13.86 -4.64
N GLY A 107 6.56 14.44 -5.64
CA GLY A 107 7.74 15.26 -5.39
C GLY A 107 7.29 16.68 -5.05
N GLU A 108 8.15 17.49 -4.44
CA GLU A 108 7.92 18.94 -4.36
C GLU A 108 7.89 19.53 -5.78
N ALA A 109 6.73 19.50 -6.42
CA ALA A 109 6.44 20.55 -7.38
C ALA A 109 6.30 21.81 -6.55
N LYS A 110 7.30 22.71 -6.60
CA LYS A 110 7.10 24.10 -6.21
C LYS A 110 5.90 24.63 -6.99
N LEU A 111 4.75 24.68 -6.34
CA LEU A 111 3.62 25.52 -6.75
C LEU A 111 4.01 26.98 -6.54
#